data_AF-A0AAV6WJX3-F1
#
_entry.id   AF-A0AAV6WJX3-F1
#
_cell.length_a   1.000
_cell.length_b   1.000
_cell.length_c   1.000
_cell.angle_alpha   90.00
_cell.angle_beta   90.00
_cell.angle_gamma   90.00
#
_symmetry.space_group_name_H-M   'P 1'
#
loop_
_entity.id
_entity.type
_entity.pdbx_description
1 polymer ?
#
loop_
_entity_poly.entity_id
_entity_poly.type
_entity_poly.pdbx_seq_one_letter_code
_entity_poly.pdbx_strand_id
1 'polypeptide(L)'
;MTAPVLVDVENSTYTVYFYAPQKYEKSIPPPTPDERKPVKLPKYKYAAVRRFDGFITNKNIPKQVDALKKSLQGTPYEQAAALDRYTIAGYNSPFEL
;
A
#
# COMPACT_ATOMS: atom_id res chain seq x y z
N MET A 1 14.77 -7.43 -6.05
CA MET A 1 13.35 -7.23 -5.70
C MET A 1 12.91 -5.87 -6.23
N THR A 2 11.61 -5.58 -6.26
CA THR A 2 11.06 -4.27 -6.67
C THR A 2 10.55 -3.52 -5.44
N ALA A 3 10.62 -2.20 -5.47
CA ALA A 3 9.96 -1.33 -4.50
C ALA A 3 8.80 -0.57 -5.15
N PRO A 4 7.81 -0.12 -4.36
CA PRO A 4 7.60 -0.45 -2.95
C PRO A 4 6.89 -1.80 -2.77
N VAL A 5 6.94 -2.37 -1.56
CA VAL A 5 5.94 -3.35 -1.13
C VAL A 5 4.69 -2.59 -0.70
N LEU A 6 3.53 -2.94 -1.26
CA LEU A 6 2.27 -2.32 -0.87
C LEU A 6 1.52 -3.19 0.13
N VAL A 7 0.88 -2.55 1.11
CA VAL A 7 -0.06 -3.19 2.02
C VAL A 7 -1.35 -2.40 1.98
N ASP A 8 -2.40 -2.99 1.41
CA ASP A 8 -3.75 -2.43 1.52
C ASP A 8 -4.38 -2.92 2.82
N VAL A 9 -4.91 -1.97 3.58
CA VAL A 9 -5.61 -2.20 4.84
C VAL A 9 -7.05 -1.78 4.66
N GLU A 10 -7.98 -2.69 4.93
CA GLU A 10 -9.43 -2.43 4.89
C GLU A 10 -10.11 -3.24 6.01
N ASN A 11 -10.78 -2.56 6.95
CA ASN A 11 -11.49 -3.19 8.06
C ASN A 11 -10.66 -4.28 8.79
N SER A 12 -9.40 -3.98 9.13
CA SER A 12 -8.43 -4.91 9.75
C SER A 12 -8.01 -6.12 8.89
N THR A 13 -8.40 -6.17 7.61
CA THR A 13 -7.85 -7.12 6.63
C THR A 13 -6.64 -6.51 5.95
N TYR A 14 -5.57 -7.30 5.80
CA TYR A 14 -4.30 -6.87 5.20
C TYR A 14 -4.05 -7.66 3.92
N THR A 15 -3.87 -6.95 2.80
CA THR A 15 -3.42 -7.55 1.54
C THR A 15 -2.06 -7.00 1.15
N VAL A 16 -1.08 -7.90 1.01
CA VAL A 16 0.30 -7.53 0.65
C VAL A 16 0.53 -7.76 -0.83
N TYR A 17 1.07 -6.75 -1.52
CA TYR A 17 1.40 -6.82 -2.93
C TYR A 17 2.90 -6.66 -3.16
N PHE A 18 3.44 -7.53 -4.01
CA PHE A 18 4.78 -7.42 -4.58
C PHE A 18 4.66 -7.12 -6.07
N TYR A 19 5.38 -6.10 -6.54
CA TYR A 19 5.41 -5.77 -7.96
C TYR A 19 6.23 -6.81 -8.74
N ALA A 20 5.62 -7.47 -9.72
CA ALA A 20 6.36 -8.28 -10.67
C ALA A 20 7.21 -7.38 -11.58
N PRO A 21 8.52 -7.65 -11.74
CA PRO A 21 9.33 -6.95 -12.74
C PRO A 21 8.72 -7.10 -14.14
N GLN A 22 8.77 -6.03 -14.94
CA GLN A 22 8.16 -6.00 -16.28
C GLN A 22 8.62 -7.17 -17.18
N LYS A 23 9.90 -7.58 -17.08
CA LYS A 23 10.45 -8.73 -17.82
C LYS A 23 9.72 -10.06 -17.55
N TYR A 24 9.00 -10.16 -16.44
CA TYR A 24 8.27 -11.37 -16.02
C TYR A 24 6.75 -11.22 -16.09
N GLU A 25 6.21 -10.08 -16.53
CA GLU A 25 4.76 -9.81 -16.51
C GLU A 25 3.95 -10.88 -17.26
N LYS A 26 4.49 -11.41 -18.37
CA LYS A 26 3.85 -12.47 -19.18
C LYS A 26 4.20 -13.89 -18.75
N SER A 27 5.09 -14.05 -17.77
CA SER A 27 5.66 -15.33 -17.38
C SER A 27 5.70 -15.50 -15.87
N ILE A 28 4.79 -14.85 -15.13
CA ILE A 28 4.69 -15.02 -13.68
C ILE A 28 4.28 -16.47 -13.44
N PRO A 29 5.14 -17.30 -12.81
CA PRO A 29 4.77 -18.67 -12.52
C PRO A 29 3.60 -18.67 -11.53
N PRO A 30 2.68 -19.65 -11.63
CA PRO A 30 1.63 -19.81 -10.65
C PRO A 30 2.29 -19.97 -9.27
N PRO A 31 1.89 -19.18 -8.27
CA PRO A 31 2.52 -19.26 -6.98
C PRO A 31 2.11 -20.56 -6.28
N THR A 32 3.07 -21.20 -5.61
CA THR A 32 2.86 -22.31 -4.68
C THR A 32 3.21 -21.79 -3.29
N PRO A 33 2.34 -21.82 -2.25
CA PRO A 33 1.00 -22.43 -2.12
C PRO A 33 -0.16 -21.49 -2.55
N ASP A 34 -1.40 -22.03 -2.50
CA ASP A 34 -2.70 -21.44 -2.93
C ASP A 34 -3.06 -20.06 -2.33
N GLU A 35 -2.31 -19.56 -1.35
CA GLU A 35 -2.57 -18.28 -0.67
C GLU A 35 -2.13 -17.05 -1.47
N ARG A 36 -1.43 -17.26 -2.58
CA ARG A 36 -0.93 -16.19 -3.44
C ARG A 36 -1.67 -16.24 -4.77
N LYS A 37 -1.99 -15.06 -5.31
CA LYS A 37 -2.63 -14.94 -6.62
C LYS A 37 -2.02 -13.78 -7.40
N PRO A 38 -1.68 -13.97 -8.69
CA PRO A 38 -1.33 -12.84 -9.53
C PRO A 38 -2.54 -11.92 -9.63
N VAL A 39 -2.31 -10.63 -9.41
CA VAL A 39 -3.33 -9.60 -9.55
C VAL A 39 -2.87 -8.55 -10.54
N LYS A 40 -3.78 -8.09 -11.38
CA LYS A 40 -3.54 -6.95 -12.26
C LYS A 40 -4.05 -5.70 -11.56
N LEU A 41 -3.15 -4.79 -11.22
CA LEU A 41 -3.53 -3.49 -10.68
C LEU A 41 -4.23 -2.64 -11.75
N PRO A 42 -5.14 -1.73 -11.36
CA PRO A 42 -5.79 -0.83 -12.30
C PRO A 42 -4.75 0.06 -13.01
N LYS A 43 -5.06 0.45 -14.26
CA LYS A 43 -4.19 1.32 -15.05
C LYS A 43 -3.92 2.67 -14.36
N TYR A 44 -4.89 3.17 -13.61
CA TYR A 44 -4.81 4.42 -12.86
C TYR A 44 -5.33 4.20 -11.44
N LYS A 45 -4.63 4.77 -10.45
CA LYS A 45 -5.05 4.87 -9.05
C LYS A 45 -4.66 6.27 -8.57
N TYR A 46 -5.63 7.02 -8.04
CA TYR A 46 -5.38 8.33 -7.46
C TYR A 46 -5.35 8.19 -5.94
N ALA A 47 -4.37 8.82 -5.29
CA ALA A 47 -4.23 8.79 -3.84
C ALA A 47 -3.62 10.09 -3.34
N ALA A 48 -4.09 10.55 -2.18
CA ALA A 48 -3.34 11.51 -1.37
C ALA A 48 -2.21 10.74 -0.65
N VAL A 49 -0.98 11.25 -0.74
CA VAL A 49 0.20 10.54 -0.23
C VAL A 49 0.90 11.39 0.83
N ARG A 50 1.15 10.79 1.99
CA ARG A 50 2.01 11.35 3.03
C ARG A 50 3.26 10.50 3.16
N ARG A 51 4.42 11.08 2.85
CA ARG A 51 5.72 10.49 3.19
C ARG A 51 6.05 10.77 4.65
N PHE A 52 6.73 9.82 5.29
CA PHE A 52 7.25 9.95 6.64
C PHE A 52 8.50 9.10 6.79
N ASP A 53 9.39 9.51 7.69
CA ASP A 53 10.64 8.82 7.98
C ASP A 53 10.48 7.78 9.10
N GLY A 54 11.49 6.92 9.24
CA GLY A 54 11.54 5.88 10.26
C GLY A 54 10.82 4.59 9.86
N PHE A 55 10.63 3.70 10.83
CA PHE A 55 10.12 2.35 10.57
C PHE A 55 8.59 2.29 10.56
N ILE A 56 8.07 1.46 9.65
CA ILE A 56 6.66 1.05 9.62
C ILE A 56 6.40 0.14 10.84
N THR A 57 5.60 0.62 11.78
CA THR A 57 5.20 -0.14 12.97
C THR A 57 3.71 0.06 13.26
N ASN A 58 3.10 -0.89 13.96
CA ASN A 58 1.69 -0.81 14.39
C ASN A 58 1.39 0.46 15.22
N LYS A 59 2.41 1.06 15.85
CA LYS A 59 2.27 2.31 16.62
C LYS A 59 2.38 3.57 15.76
N ASN A 60 3.15 3.52 14.67
CA ASN A 60 3.40 4.69 13.81
C ASN A 60 2.38 4.81 12.69
N ILE A 61 1.88 3.70 12.15
CA ILE A 61 0.88 3.71 11.05
C ILE A 61 -0.35 4.56 11.41
N PRO A 62 -1.03 4.35 12.55
CA PRO A 62 -2.24 5.11 12.86
C PRO A 62 -1.97 6.61 12.96
N LYS A 63 -0.82 7.00 13.55
CA LYS A 63 -0.42 8.41 13.67
C LYS A 63 -0.27 9.09 12.31
N GLN A 64 0.32 8.40 11.34
CA GLN A 64 0.54 8.96 10.00
C GLN A 64 -0.76 8.98 9.17
N VAL A 65 -1.61 7.96 9.34
CA VAL A 65 -2.95 7.93 8.73
C VAL A 65 -3.80 9.09 9.26
N ASP A 66 -3.84 9.30 10.58
CA ASP A 66 -4.59 10.41 11.18
C ASP A 66 -4.04 11.78 10.75
N ALA A 67 -2.72 11.92 10.64
CA ALA A 67 -2.10 13.14 10.15
C ALA A 67 -2.49 13.43 8.68
N LEU A 68 -2.56 12.40 7.83
CA LEU A 68 -3.03 12.55 6.45
C LEU A 68 -4.52 12.92 6.43
N LYS A 69 -5.37 12.24 7.20
CA LYS A 69 -6.81 12.55 7.30
C LYS A 69 -7.04 14.01 7.72
N LYS A 70 -6.34 14.47 8.75
CA LYS A 70 -6.39 15.87 9.21
C LYS A 70 -5.97 16.86 8.13
N SER A 71 -4.94 16.55 7.35
CA SER A 71 -4.48 17.43 6.26
C SER A 71 -5.48 17.57 5.11
N LEU A 72 -6.46 16.67 5.01
CA LEU A 72 -7.49 16.67 3.97
C LEU A 72 -8.83 17.25 4.44
N GLN A 73 -8.95 17.64 5.72
CA GLN A 73 -10.16 18.27 6.25
C GLN A 73 -10.44 19.59 5.53
N GLY A 74 -11.70 19.83 5.17
CA GLY A 74 -12.13 20.98 4.39
C GLY A 74 -11.79 20.92 2.90
N THR A 75 -11.16 19.84 2.42
CA THR A 75 -10.90 19.62 0.99
C THR A 75 -12.00 18.76 0.36
N PRO A 76 -12.16 18.77 -0.98
CA PRO A 76 -13.05 17.84 -1.67
C PRO A 76 -12.76 16.35 -1.42
N TYR A 77 -11.60 16.01 -0.84
CA TYR A 77 -11.15 14.64 -0.59
C TYR A 77 -11.42 14.16 0.84
N GLU A 78 -11.97 15.01 1.72
CA GLU A 78 -12.21 14.67 3.13
C GLU A 78 -13.06 13.39 3.29
N GLN A 79 -14.14 13.27 2.52
CA GLN A 79 -15.01 12.09 2.55
C GLN A 79 -14.27 10.81 2.15
N ALA A 80 -13.41 10.90 1.14
CA ALA A 80 -12.60 9.75 0.70
C ALA A 80 -11.58 9.34 1.78
N ALA A 81 -11.05 10.32 2.53
CA ALA A 81 -10.11 10.08 3.62
C ALA A 81 -10.78 9.53 4.90
N ALA A 82 -12.08 9.71 5.08
CA ALA A 82 -12.81 9.22 6.25
C ALA A 82 -12.98 7.69 6.27
N LEU A 83 -12.86 7.01 5.13
CA LEU A 83 -12.95 5.56 5.02
C LEU A 83 -11.87 4.87 5.88
N ASP A 84 -12.21 3.71 6.46
CA ASP A 84 -11.22 2.84 7.14
C ASP A 84 -10.45 1.98 6.13
N ARG A 85 -9.89 2.67 5.14
CA ARG A 85 -9.14 2.06 4.04
C ARG A 85 -7.94 2.92 3.66
N TYR A 86 -6.76 2.33 3.69
CA TYR A 86 -5.52 3.01 3.31
C TYR A 86 -4.48 2.04 2.75
N THR A 87 -3.52 2.57 2.00
CA THR A 87 -2.40 1.81 1.46
C THR A 87 -1.10 2.27 2.13
N ILE A 88 -0.30 1.32 2.60
CA ILE A 88 1.08 1.56 3.05
C ILE A 88 2.02 1.20 1.90
N ALA A 89 3.01 2.05 1.63
CA ALA A 89 4.07 1.79 0.65
C ALA A 89 5.44 1.73 1.34
N GLY A 90 5.95 0.51 1.55
CA GLY A 90 7.27 0.27 2.14
C GLY A 90 8.36 0.24 1.07
N TYR A 91 9.27 1.22 1.11
CA TYR A 91 10.42 1.28 0.19
C TYR A 91 11.67 0.60 0.75
N ASN A 92 11.84 0.63 2.08
CA ASN A 92 13.02 0.09 2.79
C ASN A 92 12.66 -1.11 3.69
N SER A 93 11.39 -1.53 3.67
CA SER A 93 10.87 -2.65 4.46
C SER A 93 10.00 -3.52 3.54
N PRO A 94 10.08 -4.86 3.64
CA PRO A 94 10.83 -5.65 4.61
C PRO A 94 12.32 -5.86 4.26
N PHE A 95 12.76 -5.35 3.11
CA PHE A 95 14.15 -5.40 2.67
C PHE A 95 14.64 -3.99 2.32
N GLU A 96 15.90 -3.70 2.61
CA GLU A 96 16.58 -2.56 2.00
C GLU A 96 16.94 -2.94 0.56
N LEU A 97 16.51 -2.11 -0.39
CA LEU A 97 16.77 -2.26 -1.82
C LEU A 97 17.97 -1.43 -2.27
#